data_AF-A0A7S4NCQ1-F1
#
_entry.id   AF-A0A7S4NCQ1-F1
#
_cell.length_a   1.000
_cell.length_b   1.000
_cell.length_c   1.000
_cell.angle_alpha   90.00
_cell.angle_beta   90.00
_cell.angle_gamma   90.00
#
_symmetry.space_group_name_H-M   'P 1'
#
loop_
_entity.id
_entity.type
_entity.pdbx_description
1 polymer ?
#
loop_
_entity_poly.entity_id
_entity_poly.type
_entity_poly.pdbx_seq_one_letter_code
_entity_poly.pdbx_strand_id
1 'polypeptide(L)'
;EEEEQEEKKKEEKEEKPEKVLSDDEVKKKAQDMMDEFYICFETEEIRFCLEEMGSSSCHPLVVFTAILSIFEKLKHVDKLNGLFKDLHADKTISTEHFKQGFVMFFKNIEDLMMDYPLASSIAAQFIGSAMVENIFDFEFLANETKELQLTRASLDLFLFTVDWLIQKKGEDVCKSKLSDGLVMKFVAGDKRTNDFITSYLERKKLMHLKPLLLSE
;
A
#
# COMPACT_ATOMS: atom_id res chain seq x y z
N GLU A 1 -61.10 -0.17 16.80
CA GLU A 1 -60.47 0.57 15.68
C GLU A 1 -59.04 1.03 16.01
N GLU A 2 -58.32 0.37 16.92
CA GLU A 2 -56.89 0.67 17.19
C GLU A 2 -56.06 -0.63 17.27
N GLU A 3 -56.42 -1.65 16.50
CA GLU A 3 -55.69 -2.94 16.45
C GLU A 3 -55.04 -3.23 15.08
N GLU A 4 -54.93 -2.24 14.17
CA GLU A 4 -54.56 -2.53 12.77
C GLU A 4 -53.46 -1.63 12.16
N GLN A 5 -52.60 -0.99 12.97
CA GLN A 5 -51.50 -0.16 12.44
C GLN A 5 -50.13 -0.35 13.12
N GLU A 6 -49.86 -1.52 13.71
CA GLU A 6 -48.50 -1.89 14.14
C GLU A 6 -47.91 -3.09 13.37
N GLU A 7 -48.55 -3.51 12.29
CA GLU A 7 -47.96 -4.40 11.29
C GLU A 7 -47.41 -3.58 10.10
N LYS A 8 -46.18 -3.06 10.21
CA LYS A 8 -45.20 -2.97 9.12
C LYS A 8 -43.94 -2.20 9.56
N LYS A 9 -42.79 -2.85 9.34
CA LYS A 9 -41.40 -2.40 9.53
C LYS A 9 -40.77 -2.63 10.91
N LYS A 10 -40.77 -3.88 11.36
CA LYS A 10 -39.52 -4.50 11.79
C LYS A 10 -39.14 -5.54 10.76
N GLU A 11 -38.51 -5.09 9.67
CA GLU A 11 -37.63 -5.98 8.91
C GLU A 11 -36.39 -6.15 9.79
N GLU A 12 -36.40 -7.20 10.61
CA GLU A 12 -35.17 -7.80 11.10
C GLU A 12 -34.34 -8.14 9.87
N LYS A 13 -33.27 -7.38 9.63
CA LYS A 13 -32.19 -7.84 8.77
C LYS A 13 -31.61 -9.07 9.48
N GLU A 14 -31.98 -10.26 9.03
CA GLU A 14 -31.21 -11.47 9.25
C GLU A 14 -29.79 -11.21 8.72
N GLU A 15 -28.86 -10.86 9.61
CA GLU A 15 -27.44 -10.93 9.31
C GLU A 15 -27.11 -12.39 9.04
N LYS A 16 -26.84 -12.71 7.76
CA LYS A 16 -26.24 -13.99 7.38
C LYS A 16 -24.99 -14.20 8.25
N PRO A 17 -24.76 -15.41 8.80
CA PRO A 17 -23.56 -15.69 9.57
C PRO A 17 -22.34 -15.37 8.71
N GLU A 18 -21.46 -14.48 9.20
CA GLU A 18 -20.22 -14.16 8.52
C GLU A 18 -19.44 -15.46 8.25
N LYS A 19 -19.10 -15.68 6.97
CA LYS A 19 -18.28 -16.82 6.57
C LYS A 19 -16.84 -16.55 7.04
N VAL A 20 -16.48 -17.08 8.21
CA VAL A 20 -15.11 -16.96 8.74
C VAL A 20 -14.21 -17.92 7.96
N LEU A 21 -13.50 -17.37 6.97
CA LEU A 21 -12.42 -18.07 6.26
C LEU A 21 -11.14 -18.00 7.10
N SER A 22 -10.32 -19.04 7.04
CA SER A 22 -8.96 -18.98 7.58
C SER A 22 -8.05 -18.10 6.70
N ASP A 23 -6.97 -17.56 7.28
CA ASP A 23 -5.99 -16.74 6.55
C ASP A 23 -5.42 -17.48 5.33
N ASP A 24 -5.20 -18.79 5.42
CA ASP A 24 -4.67 -19.59 4.31
C ASP A 24 -5.70 -19.76 3.17
N GLU A 25 -6.98 -19.93 3.52
CA GLU A 25 -8.06 -19.96 2.52
C GLU A 25 -8.22 -18.60 1.84
N VAL A 26 -8.13 -17.51 2.61
CA VAL A 26 -8.18 -16.15 2.05
C VAL A 26 -6.99 -15.92 1.12
N LYS A 27 -5.76 -16.26 1.54
CA LYS A 27 -4.56 -16.10 0.70
C LYS A 27 -4.68 -16.87 -0.61
N LYS A 28 -5.12 -18.13 -0.53
CA LYS A 28 -5.31 -18.96 -1.73
C LYS A 28 -6.32 -18.33 -2.68
N LYS A 29 -7.50 -17.96 -2.17
CA LYS A 29 -8.52 -17.31 -3.00
C LYS A 29 -8.06 -15.96 -3.54
N ALA A 30 -7.33 -15.17 -2.76
CA ALA A 30 -6.77 -13.91 -3.21
C ALA A 30 -5.75 -14.15 -4.34
N GLN A 31 -4.97 -15.22 -4.27
CA GLN A 31 -4.03 -15.57 -5.32
C GLN A 31 -4.74 -16.03 -6.61
N ASP A 32 -5.74 -16.90 -6.48
CA ASP A 32 -6.59 -17.34 -7.61
C ASP A 32 -7.26 -16.12 -8.28
N MET A 33 -7.86 -15.25 -7.48
CA MET A 33 -8.48 -13.98 -7.91
C MET A 33 -7.49 -13.09 -8.65
N MET A 34 -6.27 -12.93 -8.14
CA MET A 34 -5.25 -12.12 -8.81
C MET A 34 -4.80 -12.76 -10.12
N ASP A 35 -4.65 -14.08 -10.17
CA ASP A 35 -4.29 -14.79 -11.40
C ASP A 35 -5.33 -14.60 -12.51
N GLU A 36 -6.61 -14.65 -12.18
CA GLU A 36 -7.70 -14.33 -13.10
C GLU A 36 -7.66 -12.87 -13.57
N PHE A 37 -7.44 -11.93 -12.66
CA PHE A 37 -7.28 -10.52 -13.03
C PHE A 37 -6.13 -10.29 -14.01
N TYR A 38 -5.02 -11.02 -13.90
CA TYR A 38 -3.92 -10.86 -14.86
C TYR A 38 -4.19 -11.47 -16.24
N ILE A 39 -5.32 -12.19 -16.42
CA ILE A 39 -5.77 -12.70 -17.72
C ILE A 39 -6.65 -11.67 -18.43
N CYS A 40 -7.61 -11.06 -17.73
CA CYS A 40 -8.60 -10.15 -18.33
C CYS A 40 -8.36 -8.66 -18.04
N PHE A 41 -7.67 -8.32 -16.95
CA PHE A 41 -7.50 -6.98 -16.39
C PHE A 41 -8.82 -6.27 -16.06
N GLU A 42 -9.84 -7.02 -15.68
CA GLU A 42 -11.16 -6.50 -15.35
C GLU A 42 -11.33 -6.31 -13.84
N THR A 43 -11.57 -5.07 -13.42
CA THR A 43 -11.82 -4.73 -12.01
C THR A 43 -13.11 -5.35 -11.49
N GLU A 44 -14.13 -5.50 -12.33
CA GLU A 44 -15.43 -6.07 -11.93
C GLU A 44 -15.33 -7.53 -11.46
N GLU A 45 -14.42 -8.32 -12.06
CA GLU A 45 -14.17 -9.69 -11.60
C GLU A 45 -13.63 -9.71 -10.17
N ILE A 46 -12.69 -8.81 -9.86
CA ILE A 46 -12.15 -8.65 -8.50
C ILE A 46 -13.26 -8.28 -7.51
N ARG A 47 -14.17 -7.38 -7.90
CA ARG A 47 -15.31 -6.98 -7.05
C ARG A 47 -16.21 -8.17 -6.76
N PHE A 48 -16.57 -8.93 -7.80
CA PHE A 48 -17.40 -10.12 -7.66
C PHE A 48 -16.74 -11.13 -6.72
N CYS A 49 -15.46 -11.43 -6.90
CA CYS A 49 -14.74 -12.35 -6.01
C CYS A 49 -14.67 -11.84 -4.56
N LEU A 50 -14.51 -10.53 -4.33
CA LEU A 50 -14.52 -9.93 -2.98
C LEU A 50 -15.91 -10.05 -2.33
N GLU A 51 -16.99 -9.84 -3.08
CA GLU A 51 -18.35 -10.07 -2.61
C GLU A 51 -18.61 -11.55 -2.27
N GLU A 52 -18.11 -12.48 -3.09
CA GLU A 52 -18.21 -13.92 -2.84
C GLU A 52 -17.40 -14.40 -1.63
N MET A 53 -16.31 -13.71 -1.28
CA MET A 53 -15.59 -13.95 -0.03
C MET A 53 -16.47 -13.67 1.20
N GLY A 54 -17.44 -12.74 1.09
CA GLY A 54 -18.55 -12.58 2.02
C GLY A 54 -18.21 -11.90 3.36
N SER A 55 -16.98 -11.42 3.56
CA SER A 55 -16.61 -10.60 4.72
C SER A 55 -15.50 -9.62 4.36
N SER A 56 -15.64 -8.36 4.75
CA SER A 56 -14.62 -7.34 4.49
C SER A 56 -13.34 -7.52 5.31
N SER A 57 -13.37 -8.39 6.33
CA SER A 57 -12.21 -8.73 7.17
C SER A 57 -11.04 -9.32 6.38
N CYS A 58 -11.31 -9.91 5.21
CA CYS A 58 -10.28 -10.46 4.32
C CYS A 58 -9.59 -9.39 3.45
N HIS A 59 -10.17 -8.20 3.29
CA HIS A 59 -9.68 -7.19 2.35
C HIS A 59 -8.22 -6.77 2.59
N PRO A 60 -7.73 -6.58 3.84
CA PRO A 60 -6.32 -6.30 4.07
C PRO A 60 -5.39 -7.38 3.51
N LEU A 61 -5.78 -8.64 3.68
CA LEU A 61 -5.02 -9.79 3.22
C LEU A 61 -5.06 -9.90 1.69
N VAL A 62 -6.18 -9.56 1.06
CA VAL A 62 -6.28 -9.45 -0.42
C VAL A 62 -5.34 -8.37 -0.95
N VAL A 63 -5.33 -7.17 -0.35
CA VAL A 63 -4.42 -6.08 -0.74
C VAL A 63 -2.97 -6.52 -0.61
N PHE A 64 -2.61 -7.15 0.50
CA PHE A 64 -1.26 -7.69 0.73
C PHE A 64 -0.87 -8.72 -0.34
N THR A 65 -1.70 -9.74 -0.57
CA THR A 65 -1.44 -10.79 -1.58
C THR A 65 -1.35 -10.19 -2.98
N ALA A 66 -2.18 -9.21 -3.31
CA ALA A 66 -2.14 -8.52 -4.59
C ALA A 66 -0.80 -7.77 -4.78
N ILE A 67 -0.31 -7.05 -3.76
CA ILE A 67 1.02 -6.42 -3.81
C ILE A 67 2.11 -7.48 -3.99
N LEU A 68 2.07 -8.60 -3.27
CA LEU A 68 3.07 -9.67 -3.43
C LEU A 68 3.07 -10.30 -4.83
N SER A 69 1.88 -10.46 -5.44
CA SER A 69 1.75 -11.08 -6.76
C SER A 69 2.53 -10.34 -7.86
N ILE A 70 2.79 -9.04 -7.69
CA ILE A 70 3.45 -8.25 -8.73
C ILE A 70 4.92 -8.60 -8.90
N PHE A 71 5.58 -9.15 -7.88
CA PHE A 71 7.00 -9.48 -7.95
C PHE A 71 7.28 -10.59 -8.97
N GLU A 72 6.28 -11.38 -9.31
CA GLU A 72 6.32 -12.38 -10.40
C GLU A 72 5.81 -11.81 -11.74
N LYS A 73 5.12 -10.66 -11.71
CA LYS A 73 4.39 -10.07 -12.85
C LYS A 73 4.75 -8.60 -13.09
N LEU A 74 6.04 -8.26 -12.99
CA LEU A 74 6.56 -6.88 -13.01
C LEU A 74 6.08 -6.00 -14.18
N LYS A 75 5.74 -6.60 -15.33
CA LYS A 75 5.17 -5.88 -16.49
C LYS A 75 3.76 -5.32 -16.27
N HIS A 76 3.10 -5.68 -15.17
CA HIS A 76 1.71 -5.34 -14.88
C HIS A 76 1.54 -4.38 -13.69
N VAL A 77 2.61 -3.71 -13.24
CA VAL A 77 2.56 -2.79 -12.09
C VAL A 77 1.51 -1.70 -12.28
N ASP A 78 1.46 -1.10 -13.47
CA ASP A 78 0.47 -0.06 -13.79
C ASP A 78 -0.98 -0.60 -13.77
N LYS A 79 -1.18 -1.88 -14.11
CA LYS A 79 -2.50 -2.52 -14.08
C LYS A 79 -2.98 -2.73 -12.65
N LEU A 80 -2.10 -3.21 -11.76
CA LEU A 80 -2.42 -3.37 -10.35
C LEU A 80 -2.65 -2.01 -9.66
N ASN A 81 -1.88 -0.99 -9.99
CA ASN A 81 -2.14 0.38 -9.50
C ASN A 81 -3.50 0.91 -9.96
N GLY A 82 -3.89 0.64 -11.21
CA GLY A 82 -5.23 0.96 -11.71
C GLY A 82 -6.32 0.25 -10.91
N LEU A 83 -6.17 -1.05 -10.67
CA LEU A 83 -7.09 -1.84 -9.85
C LEU A 83 -7.25 -1.23 -8.45
N PHE A 84 -6.14 -0.96 -7.75
CA PHE A 84 -6.19 -0.39 -6.40
C PHE A 84 -6.88 0.97 -6.36
N LYS A 85 -6.62 1.81 -7.37
CA LYS A 85 -7.29 3.09 -7.51
C LYS A 85 -8.80 2.91 -7.67
N ASP A 86 -9.23 2.01 -8.56
CA ASP A 86 -10.65 1.78 -8.82
C ASP A 86 -11.38 1.23 -7.58
N LEU A 87 -10.77 0.27 -6.87
CA LEU A 87 -11.31 -0.32 -5.64
C LEU A 87 -11.36 0.66 -4.46
N HIS A 88 -10.43 1.63 -4.41
CA HIS A 88 -10.41 2.69 -3.39
C HIS A 88 -11.43 3.78 -3.71
N ALA A 89 -11.52 4.20 -4.98
CA ALA A 89 -12.35 5.30 -5.42
C ALA A 89 -13.84 5.06 -5.17
N ASP A 90 -14.32 3.84 -5.36
CA ASP A 90 -15.73 3.48 -5.10
C ASP A 90 -15.96 2.76 -3.78
N LYS A 91 -14.91 2.61 -2.97
CA LYS A 91 -14.92 2.05 -1.62
C LYS A 91 -15.29 0.57 -1.54
N THR A 92 -15.11 -0.21 -2.61
CA THR A 92 -15.11 -1.68 -2.48
C THR A 92 -14.10 -2.13 -1.42
N ILE A 93 -12.93 -1.50 -1.37
CA ILE A 93 -11.99 -1.66 -0.25
C ILE A 93 -11.85 -0.33 0.48
N SER A 94 -12.08 -0.37 1.80
CA SER A 94 -11.96 0.81 2.65
C SER A 94 -10.51 1.30 2.71
N THR A 95 -10.32 2.60 2.95
CA THR A 95 -8.98 3.18 3.16
C THR A 95 -8.23 2.50 4.29
N GLU A 96 -8.95 2.11 5.36
CA GLU A 96 -8.36 1.41 6.50
C GLU A 96 -7.89 -0.01 6.11
N HIS A 97 -8.66 -0.75 5.32
CA HIS A 97 -8.22 -2.06 4.84
C HIS A 97 -7.02 -1.96 3.89
N PHE A 98 -6.95 -0.93 3.04
CA PHE A 98 -5.74 -0.66 2.26
C PHE A 98 -4.54 -0.42 3.18
N LYS A 99 -4.66 0.48 4.16
CA LYS A 99 -3.56 0.74 5.12
C LYS A 99 -3.09 -0.56 5.79
N GLN A 100 -4.02 -1.38 6.28
CA GLN A 100 -3.68 -2.65 6.93
C GLN A 100 -2.95 -3.62 5.98
N GLY A 101 -3.38 -3.72 4.72
CA GLY A 101 -2.67 -4.51 3.70
C GLY A 101 -1.26 -3.98 3.41
N PHE A 102 -1.08 -2.66 3.36
CA PHE A 102 0.25 -2.06 3.24
C PHE A 102 1.13 -2.29 4.48
N VAL A 103 0.56 -2.28 5.69
CA VAL A 103 1.29 -2.63 6.92
C VAL A 103 1.77 -4.08 6.88
N MET A 104 0.93 -5.01 6.42
CA MET A 104 1.35 -6.40 6.19
C MET A 104 2.50 -6.45 5.18
N PHE A 105 2.43 -5.68 4.09
CA PHE A 105 3.49 -5.60 3.10
C PHE A 105 4.81 -5.06 3.68
N PHE A 106 4.77 -3.97 4.45
CA PHE A 106 5.95 -3.38 5.07
C PHE A 106 6.65 -4.33 6.04
N LYS A 107 5.90 -5.19 6.73
CA LYS A 107 6.48 -6.23 7.60
C LYS A 107 7.26 -7.30 6.84
N ASN A 108 6.97 -7.50 5.55
CA ASN A 108 7.60 -8.53 4.71
C ASN A 108 8.60 -7.96 3.68
N ILE A 109 8.71 -6.64 3.56
CA ILE A 109 9.50 -6.01 2.50
C ILE A 109 11.00 -6.27 2.62
N GLU A 110 11.51 -6.45 3.84
CA GLU A 110 12.93 -6.75 4.03
C GLU A 110 13.30 -8.12 3.46
N ASP A 111 12.48 -9.13 3.72
CA ASP A 111 12.66 -10.47 3.14
C ASP A 111 12.56 -10.41 1.60
N LEU A 112 11.56 -9.69 1.07
CA LEU A 112 11.44 -9.48 -0.37
C LEU A 112 12.66 -8.77 -0.98
N MET A 113 13.27 -7.82 -0.26
CA MET A 113 14.48 -7.13 -0.71
C MET A 113 15.72 -8.03 -0.72
N MET A 114 15.75 -9.07 0.12
CA MET A 114 16.81 -10.08 0.10
C MET A 114 16.71 -10.95 -1.16
N ASP A 115 15.49 -11.34 -1.54
CA ASP A 115 15.24 -12.17 -2.71
C ASP A 115 15.28 -11.37 -4.02
N TYR A 116 14.80 -10.13 -3.99
CA TYR A 116 14.62 -9.26 -5.16
C TYR A 116 15.27 -7.88 -4.95
N PRO A 117 16.47 -7.63 -5.51
CA PRO A 117 17.20 -6.37 -5.31
C PRO A 117 16.45 -5.10 -5.74
N LEU A 118 15.46 -5.22 -6.63
CA LEU A 118 14.63 -4.10 -7.10
C LEU A 118 13.38 -3.88 -6.25
N ALA A 119 13.17 -4.66 -5.18
CA ALA A 119 11.90 -4.67 -4.48
C ALA A 119 11.48 -3.32 -3.91
N SER A 120 12.41 -2.55 -3.36
CA SER A 120 12.12 -1.21 -2.83
C SER A 120 11.72 -0.22 -3.94
N SER A 121 12.30 -0.33 -5.13
CA SER A 121 11.91 0.50 -6.29
C SER A 121 10.53 0.14 -6.85
N ILE A 122 10.13 -1.14 -6.79
CA ILE A 122 8.80 -1.60 -7.16
C ILE A 122 7.79 -1.18 -6.09
N ALA A 123 8.12 -1.40 -4.82
CA ALA A 123 7.33 -0.98 -3.67
C ALA A 123 7.00 0.51 -3.70
N ALA A 124 7.99 1.35 -4.04
CA ALA A 124 7.82 2.79 -4.18
C ALA A 124 6.71 3.20 -5.15
N GLN A 125 6.43 2.39 -6.19
CA GLN A 125 5.35 2.68 -7.13
C GLN A 125 3.98 2.52 -6.47
N PHE A 126 3.80 1.47 -5.65
CA PHE A 126 2.56 1.24 -4.91
C PHE A 126 2.39 2.24 -3.78
N ILE A 127 3.46 2.50 -3.03
CA ILE A 127 3.47 3.48 -1.92
C ILE A 127 3.16 4.87 -2.47
N GLY A 128 3.87 5.30 -3.52
CA GLY A 128 3.65 6.59 -4.15
C GLY A 128 2.26 6.72 -4.75
N SER A 129 1.75 5.67 -5.40
CA SER A 129 0.37 5.65 -5.92
C SER A 129 -0.66 5.80 -4.78
N ALA A 130 -0.51 5.03 -3.70
CA ALA A 130 -1.38 5.13 -2.53
C ALA A 130 -1.35 6.53 -1.87
N MET A 131 -0.19 7.20 -1.86
CA MET A 131 -0.06 8.58 -1.37
C MET A 131 -0.73 9.62 -2.28
N VAL A 132 -0.80 9.36 -3.59
CA VAL A 132 -1.51 10.20 -4.55
C VAL A 132 -3.02 10.06 -4.37
N GLU A 133 -3.49 8.83 -4.16
CA GLU A 133 -4.91 8.52 -3.89
C GLU A 133 -5.32 8.85 -2.44
N ASN A 134 -4.42 9.46 -1.64
CA ASN A 134 -4.64 9.86 -0.25
C ASN A 134 -5.06 8.70 0.68
N ILE A 135 -4.55 7.50 0.41
CA ILE A 135 -4.74 6.35 1.30
C ILE A 135 -3.93 6.56 2.59
N PHE A 136 -2.67 6.98 2.47
CA PHE A 136 -1.80 7.36 3.59
C PHE A 136 -0.74 8.38 3.15
N ASP A 137 0.05 8.89 4.08
CA ASP A 137 1.11 9.87 3.86
C ASP A 137 2.48 9.36 4.33
N PHE A 138 3.51 10.21 4.25
CA PHE A 138 4.85 9.86 4.69
C PHE A 138 4.97 9.69 6.21
N GLU A 139 4.12 10.33 7.01
CA GLU A 139 4.11 10.15 8.46
C GLU A 139 3.63 8.75 8.83
N PHE A 140 2.58 8.26 8.16
CA PHE A 140 2.17 6.86 8.25
C PHE A 140 3.31 5.92 7.84
N LEU A 141 3.94 6.14 6.67
CA LEU A 141 5.05 5.29 6.22
C LEU A 141 6.20 5.27 7.24
N ALA A 142 6.56 6.42 7.81
CA ALA A 142 7.62 6.52 8.82
C ALA A 142 7.29 5.72 10.09
N ASN A 143 6.03 5.78 10.54
CA ASN A 143 5.57 5.08 11.74
C ASN A 143 5.56 3.55 11.52
N GLU A 144 5.01 3.10 10.41
CA GLU A 144 4.87 1.66 10.10
C GLU A 144 6.18 1.00 9.69
N THR A 145 7.19 1.78 9.28
CA THR A 145 8.53 1.28 8.92
C THR A 145 9.61 1.60 9.96
N LYS A 146 9.21 1.98 11.19
CA LYS A 146 10.14 2.38 12.25
C LYS A 146 11.16 1.28 12.60
N GLU A 147 10.73 0.03 12.62
CA GLU A 147 11.60 -1.12 12.90
C GLU A 147 12.65 -1.34 11.80
N LEU A 148 12.31 -0.94 10.57
CA LEU A 148 13.19 -1.03 9.40
C LEU A 148 14.27 0.08 9.37
N GLN A 149 14.24 1.05 10.29
CA GLN A 149 15.24 2.15 10.35
C GLN A 149 16.66 1.65 10.57
N LEU A 150 16.80 0.52 11.28
CA LEU A 150 18.09 -0.12 11.55
C LEU A 150 18.72 -0.68 10.27
N THR A 151 17.89 -0.92 9.25
CA THR A 151 18.27 -1.55 8.00
C THR A 151 18.19 -0.52 6.88
N ARG A 152 18.61 -0.91 5.67
CA ARG A 152 18.53 -0.02 4.51
C ARG A 152 17.11 0.10 3.95
N ALA A 153 16.20 -0.77 4.38
CA ALA A 153 14.86 -0.87 3.81
C ALA A 153 14.03 0.39 4.05
N SER A 154 13.99 0.93 5.27
CA SER A 154 13.22 2.14 5.58
C SER A 154 13.62 3.33 4.71
N LEU A 155 14.93 3.61 4.63
CA LEU A 155 15.45 4.71 3.83
C LEU A 155 15.27 4.46 2.32
N ASP A 156 15.46 3.22 1.84
CA ASP A 156 15.22 2.89 0.43
C ASP A 156 13.76 3.12 0.03
N LEU A 157 12.80 2.66 0.84
CA LEU A 157 11.38 2.87 0.58
C LEU A 157 11.04 4.35 0.50
N PHE A 158 11.53 5.15 1.45
CA PHE A 158 11.32 6.59 1.44
C PHE A 158 11.91 7.26 0.20
N LEU A 159 13.20 7.04 -0.08
CA LEU A 159 13.91 7.71 -1.16
C LEU A 159 13.35 7.34 -2.54
N PHE A 160 13.07 6.06 -2.78
CA PHE A 160 12.49 5.63 -4.04
C PHE A 160 11.04 6.12 -4.20
N THR A 161 10.28 6.24 -3.11
CA THR A 161 8.93 6.83 -3.16
C THR A 161 8.98 8.32 -3.51
N VAL A 162 9.90 9.08 -2.90
CA VAL A 162 10.13 10.49 -3.23
C VAL A 162 10.53 10.63 -4.70
N ASP A 163 11.51 9.85 -5.16
CA ASP A 163 11.94 9.85 -6.56
C ASP A 163 10.80 9.53 -7.53
N TRP A 164 10.01 8.49 -7.24
CA TRP A 164 8.84 8.13 -8.04
C TRP A 164 7.79 9.24 -8.09
N LEU A 165 7.49 9.88 -6.96
CA LEU A 165 6.54 10.99 -6.89
C LEU A 165 7.00 12.17 -7.74
N ILE A 166 8.28 12.54 -7.68
CA ILE A 166 8.84 13.60 -8.53
C ILE A 166 8.70 13.23 -10.00
N GLN A 167 9.08 12.01 -10.38
CA GLN A 167 9.02 11.55 -11.76
C GLN A 167 7.60 11.51 -12.32
N LYS A 168 6.59 11.15 -11.50
CA LYS A 168 5.21 10.94 -11.96
C LYS A 168 4.29 12.14 -11.74
N LYS A 169 4.52 12.96 -10.71
CA LYS A 169 3.64 14.06 -10.29
C LYS A 169 4.33 15.43 -10.26
N GLY A 170 5.65 15.47 -10.44
CA GLY A 170 6.44 16.69 -10.39
C GLY A 170 6.93 17.02 -8.98
N GLU A 171 7.95 17.87 -8.92
CA GLU A 171 8.64 18.22 -7.69
C GLU A 171 7.75 19.00 -6.71
N ASP A 172 6.88 19.89 -7.20
CA ASP A 172 6.00 20.72 -6.36
C ASP A 172 4.99 19.88 -5.56
N VAL A 173 4.42 18.84 -6.18
CA VAL A 173 3.51 17.91 -5.52
C VAL A 173 4.25 17.14 -4.43
N CYS A 174 5.49 16.72 -4.70
CA CYS A 174 6.32 16.03 -3.72
C CYS A 174 6.67 16.96 -2.53
N LYS A 175 7.11 18.19 -2.80
CA LYS A 175 7.41 19.22 -1.79
C LYS A 175 6.25 19.46 -0.84
N SER A 176 5.02 19.56 -1.35
CA SER A 176 3.84 19.78 -0.50
C SER A 176 3.54 18.63 0.47
N LYS A 177 4.07 17.43 0.22
CA LYS A 177 3.88 16.23 1.04
C LYS A 177 5.05 15.96 1.99
N LEU A 178 6.18 16.65 1.83
CA LEU A 178 7.37 16.48 2.66
C LEU A 178 7.43 17.55 3.74
N SER A 179 7.59 17.13 5.00
CA SER A 179 7.89 18.01 6.12
C SER A 179 9.40 18.11 6.35
N ASP A 180 9.83 19.23 6.95
CA ASP A 180 11.24 19.44 7.29
C ASP A 180 11.76 18.33 8.22
N GLY A 181 12.92 17.79 7.87
CA GLY A 181 13.57 16.73 8.65
C GLY A 181 12.88 15.36 8.59
N LEU A 182 11.83 15.18 7.77
CA LEU A 182 11.10 13.92 7.63
C LEU A 182 12.02 12.75 7.25
N VAL A 183 13.02 12.97 6.40
CA VAL A 183 14.02 11.97 6.01
C VAL A 183 14.70 11.34 7.24
N MET A 184 14.88 12.08 8.33
CA MET A 184 15.52 11.57 9.55
C MET A 184 14.66 10.50 10.26
N LYS A 185 13.34 10.47 10.02
CA LYS A 185 12.46 9.42 10.53
C LYS A 185 12.62 8.08 9.79
N PHE A 186 13.43 8.03 8.72
CA PHE A 186 13.73 6.80 7.98
C PHE A 186 15.16 6.31 8.20
N VAL A 187 15.90 6.97 9.10
CA VAL A 187 17.31 6.68 9.39
C VAL A 187 17.47 6.32 10.86
N ALA A 188 18.24 5.25 11.14
CA ALA A 188 18.64 4.87 12.50
C ALA A 188 19.27 6.06 13.25
N GLY A 189 18.97 6.17 14.54
CA GLY A 189 19.34 7.33 15.36
C GLY A 189 20.84 7.68 15.35
N ASP A 190 21.71 6.68 15.33
CA ASP A 190 23.18 6.81 15.26
C ASP A 190 23.67 7.35 13.90
N LYS A 191 22.85 7.27 12.85
CA LYS A 191 23.18 7.65 11.46
C LYS A 191 22.42 8.88 10.97
N ARG A 192 21.67 9.58 11.82
CA ARG A 192 20.91 10.80 11.48
C ARG A 192 21.83 12.00 11.26
N THR A 193 22.65 11.95 10.21
CA THR A 193 23.54 13.03 9.81
C THR A 193 23.38 13.34 8.33
N ASN A 194 23.55 14.61 7.98
CA ASN A 194 23.48 15.06 6.58
C ASN A 194 24.56 14.39 5.72
N ASP A 195 25.73 14.11 6.29
CA ASP A 195 26.83 13.41 5.62
C ASP A 195 26.48 11.96 5.27
N PHE A 196 25.84 11.25 6.21
CA PHE A 196 25.38 9.89 5.97
C PHE A 196 24.35 9.86 4.85
N ILE A 197 23.34 10.74 4.91
CA ILE A 197 22.28 10.82 3.89
C ILE A 197 22.88 11.19 2.53
N THR A 198 23.78 12.19 2.48
CA THR A 198 24.47 12.59 1.24
C THR A 198 25.23 11.42 0.63
N SER A 199 26.06 10.73 1.42
CA SER A 199 26.80 9.55 0.96
C SER A 199 25.87 8.40 0.52
N TYR A 200 24.69 8.30 1.12
CA TYR A 200 23.68 7.32 0.73
C TYR A 200 23.05 7.65 -0.62
N LEU A 201 22.67 8.92 -0.84
CA LEU A 201 22.12 9.42 -2.10
C LEU A 201 23.12 9.23 -3.25
N GLU A 202 24.41 9.50 -3.03
CA GLU A 202 25.46 9.27 -4.04
C GLU A 202 25.51 7.81 -4.47
N ARG A 203 25.57 6.88 -3.51
CA ARG A 203 25.61 5.43 -3.79
C ARG A 203 24.38 4.94 -4.54
N LYS A 204 23.20 5.51 -4.26
CA LYS A 204 21.94 5.17 -4.91
C LYS A 204 21.69 5.94 -6.22
N LYS A 205 22.59 6.87 -6.59
CA LYS A 205 22.44 7.76 -7.75
C LYS A 205 21.18 8.64 -7.67
N LEU A 206 20.83 9.09 -6.47
CA LEU A 206 19.66 9.93 -6.17
C LEU A 206 20.04 11.34 -5.70
N MET A 207 21.17 11.87 -6.19
CA MET A 207 21.69 13.17 -5.72
C MET A 207 20.80 14.36 -6.06
N HIS A 208 19.92 14.24 -7.05
CA HIS A 208 18.91 15.24 -7.36
C HIS A 208 17.90 15.43 -6.21
N LEU A 209 17.76 14.46 -5.29
CA LEU A 209 16.89 14.59 -4.12
C LEU A 209 17.53 15.41 -2.99
N LYS A 210 18.84 15.63 -3.02
CA LYS A 210 19.56 16.31 -1.92
C LYS A 210 18.96 17.68 -1.58
N PRO A 211 18.71 18.59 -2.54
CA PRO A 211 18.17 19.93 -2.24
C PRO A 211 16.76 19.90 -1.64
N LEU A 212 16.02 18.81 -1.88
CA LEU A 212 14.67 18.61 -1.38
C LEU A 212 14.67 18.05 0.06
N LEU A 213 15.62 17.17 0.37
CA LEU A 213 15.63 16.41 1.62
C LEU A 213 16.51 17.04 2.71
N LEU A 214 17.56 17.75 2.31
CA LEU A 214 18.51 18.38 3.21
C LEU A 214 18.47 19.88 2.93
N SER A 215 17.73 20.62 3.75
CA SER A 215 17.87 22.07 3.78
C SER A 215 19.30 22.43 4.20
N GLU A 216 19.85 23.50 3.63
CA GLU A 216 21.14 24.08 4.06
C GLU A 216 21.11 24.54 5.52
#